data_AF-A0ABD3U1N0-F1
#
_entry.id   AF-A0ABD3U1N0-F1
#
_cell.length_a   1.000
_cell.length_b   1.000
_cell.length_c   1.000
_cell.angle_alpha   90.00
_cell.angle_beta   90.00
_cell.angle_gamma   90.00
#
_symmetry.space_group_name_H-M   'P 1'
#
loop_
_entity.id
_entity.type
_entity.pdbx_description
1 polymer ?
#
loop_
_entity_poly.entity_id
_entity_poly.type
_entity_poly.pdbx_seq_one_letter_code
_entity_poly.pdbx_strand_id
1 'polypeptide(L)'
;MSTFITMTLGVLAMYLTFANNQNCFNEDNLSLGFFLPFSCFRTLYEISIINCARECMYRQTRCKSFNYIRSALSCSLCEEDSGPFSRNLIEKPGRTHSDIAKWSKASISHEYYQVVEAER
;
A
#
# COMPACT_ATOMS: atom_id res chain seq x y z
N MET A 1 9.30 -16.34 44.95
CA MET A 1 10.47 -16.13 44.08
C MET A 1 10.50 -17.32 43.11
N SER A 2 10.44 -17.23 41.79
CA SER A 2 10.54 -16.10 40.88
C SER A 2 9.90 -16.53 39.54
N THR A 3 8.70 -16.05 39.24
CA THR A 3 7.98 -16.25 37.95
C THR A 3 8.30 -15.09 37.00
N PHE A 4 9.59 -14.85 36.72
CA PHE A 4 10.05 -13.67 35.99
C PHE A 4 10.75 -13.97 34.65
N ILE A 5 10.72 -15.21 34.14
CA ILE A 5 11.51 -15.59 32.96
C ILE A 5 10.67 -15.66 31.66
N THR A 6 9.34 -15.67 31.70
CA THR A 6 8.52 -15.86 30.48
C THR A 6 8.07 -14.58 29.79
N MET A 7 8.14 -13.41 30.42
CA MET A 7 7.61 -12.17 29.80
C MET A 7 8.57 -11.51 28.81
N THR A 8 9.86 -11.85 28.80
CA THR A 8 10.84 -11.23 27.89
C THR A 8 10.85 -11.86 26.49
N LEU A 9 10.44 -13.12 26.34
CA LEU A 9 10.37 -13.80 25.05
C LEU A 9 9.16 -13.37 24.20
N GLY A 10 8.03 -13.05 24.83
CA GLY A 10 6.83 -12.60 24.13
C GLY A 10 6.98 -11.24 23.46
N VAL A 11 7.69 -10.32 24.12
CA VAL A 11 7.94 -8.98 23.59
C VAL A 11 8.90 -9.03 22.39
N LEU A 12 9.93 -9.88 22.44
CA LEU A 12 10.88 -10.03 21.33
C LEU A 12 10.24 -10.66 20.09
N ALA A 13 9.31 -11.61 20.27
CA ALA A 13 8.55 -12.18 19.16
C ALA A 13 7.60 -11.16 18.49
N MET A 14 7.03 -10.24 19.28
CA MET A 14 6.21 -9.14 18.73
C MET A 14 7.04 -8.12 17.95
N TYR A 15 8.29 -7.85 18.34
CA TYR A 15 9.17 -6.98 17.55
C TYR A 15 9.63 -7.61 16.23
N LEU A 16 9.76 -8.94 16.18
CA LEU A 16 10.23 -9.65 14.99
C LEU A 16 9.17 -9.77 13.89
N THR A 17 7.87 -9.66 14.19
CA THR A 17 6.83 -9.62 13.15
C THR A 17 6.73 -8.27 12.44
N PHE A 18 7.11 -7.16 13.09
CA PHE A 18 7.10 -5.83 12.45
C PHE A 18 8.25 -5.59 11.46
N ALA A 19 9.31 -6.40 11.52
CA ALA A 19 10.52 -6.20 10.72
C ALA A 19 10.50 -6.92 9.36
N ASN A 20 9.50 -7.76 9.07
CA ASN A 20 9.49 -8.61 7.86
C ASN A 20 8.65 -8.07 6.69
N ASN A 21 8.32 -6.77 6.73
CA ASN A 21 7.56 -6.04 5.72
C ASN A 21 8.41 -5.73 4.46
N GLN A 22 9.01 -6.77 3.87
CA GLN A 22 9.82 -6.67 2.67
C GLN A 22 8.96 -6.33 1.45
N ASN A 23 8.93 -5.03 1.16
CA ASN A 23 8.66 -4.39 -0.13
C ASN A 23 7.67 -5.12 -1.04
N CYS A 24 6.39 -5.02 -0.68
CA CYS A 24 5.29 -5.45 -1.53
C CYS A 24 5.15 -4.62 -2.84
N PHE A 25 5.92 -3.53 -2.93
CA PHE A 25 5.84 -2.53 -3.97
C PHE A 25 7.24 -2.28 -4.54
N ASN A 26 7.33 -2.32 -5.88
CA ASN A 26 8.53 -1.91 -6.61
C ASN A 26 8.17 -0.70 -7.47
N GLU A 27 9.03 0.33 -7.46
CA GLU A 27 8.85 1.58 -8.22
C GLU A 27 8.86 1.34 -9.75
N ASP A 28 9.32 0.20 -10.23
CA ASP A 28 9.33 -0.15 -11.66
C ASP A 28 7.92 -0.21 -12.29
N ASN A 29 6.87 -0.38 -11.48
CA ASN A 29 5.48 -0.45 -11.96
C ASN A 29 4.77 0.91 -11.96
N LEU A 30 5.54 2.00 -11.88
CA LEU A 30 5.02 3.36 -11.84
C LEU A 30 4.82 3.92 -13.25
N SER A 31 3.62 4.45 -13.50
CA SER A 31 3.34 5.27 -14.69
C SER A 31 3.75 6.72 -14.37
N LEU A 32 4.96 7.09 -14.79
CA LEU A 32 5.55 8.41 -14.56
C LEU A 32 4.96 9.45 -15.51
N GLY A 33 4.66 10.64 -14.99
CA GLY A 33 4.05 11.71 -15.79
C GLY A 33 2.56 11.49 -16.05
N PHE A 34 1.92 10.57 -15.35
CA PHE A 34 0.50 10.25 -15.52
C PHE A 34 -0.23 10.25 -14.16
N PHE A 35 -1.53 10.52 -14.19
CA PHE A 35 -2.40 10.36 -13.04
C PHE A 35 -3.82 9.97 -13.43
N LEU A 36 -4.53 9.37 -12.49
CA LEU A 36 -5.95 9.09 -12.60
C LEU A 36 -6.75 10.27 -12.03
N PRO A 37 -7.54 11.01 -12.83
CA PRO A 37 -8.25 12.20 -12.37
C PRO A 37 -9.46 11.93 -11.48
N PHE A 38 -10.09 10.77 -11.65
CA PHE A 38 -11.36 10.41 -11.01
C PHE A 38 -11.19 9.19 -10.10
N SER A 39 -12.20 8.98 -9.25
CA SER A 39 -12.34 7.78 -8.42
C SER A 39 -11.26 7.60 -7.36
N CYS A 40 -10.67 8.72 -6.92
CA CYS A 40 -9.83 8.77 -5.73
C CYS A 40 -10.66 9.18 -4.51
N PHE A 41 -10.73 8.31 -3.51
CA PHE A 41 -11.61 8.46 -2.34
C PHE A 41 -10.91 9.01 -1.10
N ARG A 42 -9.57 9.07 -1.10
CA ARG A 42 -8.79 9.57 0.03
C ARG A 42 -7.46 10.16 -0.42
N THR A 43 -7.06 11.27 0.19
CA THR A 43 -5.72 11.84 0.04
C THR A 43 -4.99 11.83 1.37
N LEU A 44 -3.72 11.43 1.35
CA LEU A 44 -2.78 11.37 2.46
C LEU A 44 -1.61 12.31 2.15
N TYR A 45 -1.17 13.07 3.14
CA TYR A 45 -0.06 14.02 3.04
C TYR A 45 1.13 13.55 3.87
N GLU A 46 2.31 14.11 3.58
CA GLU A 46 3.56 13.81 4.29
C GLU A 46 3.90 12.31 4.33
N ILE A 47 3.54 11.60 3.25
CA ILE A 47 3.68 10.16 3.16
C ILE A 47 4.63 9.78 2.02
N SER A 48 5.51 8.81 2.27
CA SER A 48 6.37 8.24 1.23
C SER A 48 5.55 7.42 0.22
N ILE A 49 6.09 7.23 -0.98
CA ILE A 49 5.43 6.41 -2.01
C ILE A 49 5.25 4.95 -1.57
N ILE A 50 6.21 4.40 -0.83
CA ILE A 50 6.14 3.04 -0.27
C ILE A 50 5.01 2.96 0.78
N ASN A 51 4.90 3.96 1.66
CA ASN A 51 3.83 3.99 2.65
C ASN A 51 2.47 4.21 1.98
N CYS A 52 2.39 4.99 0.91
CA CYS A 52 1.18 5.15 0.08
C CYS A 52 0.73 3.80 -0.50
N ALA A 53 1.65 3.01 -1.06
CA ALA A 53 1.37 1.66 -1.55
C ALA A 53 0.85 0.76 -0.42
N ARG A 54 1.48 0.79 0.76
CA ARG A 54 1.04 0.03 1.94
C ARG A 54 -0.37 0.42 2.39
N GLU A 55 -0.69 1.71 2.43
CA GLU A 55 -2.03 2.19 2.77
C GLU A 55 -3.08 1.72 1.75
N CYS A 56 -2.72 1.62 0.48
CA CYS A 56 -3.59 1.03 -0.53
C CYS A 56 -3.77 -0.48 -0.32
N MET A 57 -2.69 -1.22 -0.04
CA MET A 57 -2.76 -2.65 0.28
C MET A 57 -3.58 -2.94 1.54
N TYR A 58 -3.51 -2.09 2.55
CA TYR A 58 -4.33 -2.27 3.75
C TYR A 58 -5.83 -2.16 3.43
N ARG A 59 -6.19 -1.58 2.27
CA ARG A 59 -7.58 -1.31 1.86
C ARG A 59 -7.95 -2.04 0.57
N GLN A 60 -7.45 -3.25 0.30
CA GLN A 60 -7.65 -3.95 -0.99
C GLN A 60 -9.11 -4.09 -1.44
N THR A 61 -10.04 -4.13 -0.49
CA THR A 61 -11.48 -4.18 -0.76
C THR A 61 -11.96 -2.96 -1.55
N ARG A 62 -11.28 -1.83 -1.39
CA ARG A 62 -11.65 -0.54 -1.98
C ARG A 62 -10.54 0.09 -2.83
N CYS A 63 -9.30 0.10 -2.37
CA CYS A 63 -8.17 0.67 -3.10
C CYS A 63 -7.67 -0.30 -4.17
N LYS A 64 -7.69 0.17 -5.43
CA LYS A 64 -7.15 -0.55 -6.59
C LYS A 64 -5.95 0.13 -7.22
N SER A 65 -5.77 1.43 -6.97
CA SER A 65 -4.63 2.18 -7.49
C SER A 65 -4.35 3.39 -6.60
N PHE A 66 -3.23 4.05 -6.84
CA PHE A 66 -2.95 5.33 -6.22
C PHE A 66 -2.27 6.31 -7.19
N ASN A 67 -2.47 7.61 -6.94
CA ASN A 67 -1.66 8.67 -7.50
C ASN A 67 -0.68 9.18 -6.46
N TYR A 68 0.52 9.58 -6.89
CA TYR A 68 1.55 10.12 -6.02
C TYR A 68 2.18 11.38 -6.63
N ILE A 69 2.49 12.36 -5.77
CA ILE A 69 3.20 13.59 -6.12
C ILE A 69 4.44 13.67 -5.23
N ARG A 70 5.61 13.37 -5.79
CA ARG A 70 6.87 13.27 -5.02
C ARG A 70 7.28 14.59 -4.37
N SER A 71 7.12 15.71 -5.06
CA SER A 71 7.47 17.05 -4.53
C SER A 71 6.56 17.49 -3.38
N ALA A 72 5.36 16.94 -3.27
CA ALA A 72 4.38 17.30 -2.24
C ALA A 72 4.19 16.21 -1.17
N LEU A 73 4.90 15.07 -1.30
CA LEU A 73 4.70 13.88 -0.47
C LEU A 73 3.21 13.52 -0.31
N SER A 74 2.46 13.63 -1.42
CA SER A 74 1.00 13.50 -1.44
C SER A 74 0.58 12.25 -2.18
N CYS A 75 -0.31 11.48 -1.58
CA CYS A 75 -0.82 10.21 -2.07
C CYS A 75 -2.35 10.27 -2.16
N SER A 76 -2.93 9.96 -3.32
CA SER A 76 -4.38 9.80 -3.46
C SER A 76 -4.71 8.34 -3.74
N LEU A 77 -5.48 7.72 -2.86
CA LEU A 77 -5.95 6.34 -2.99
C LEU A 77 -7.20 6.30 -3.86
N CYS A 78 -7.23 5.38 -4.82
CA CYS A 78 -8.27 5.32 -5.83
C CYS A 78 -8.88 3.93 -5.94
N GLU A 79 -10.18 3.90 -6.21
CA GLU A 79 -11.02 2.70 -6.31
C GLU A 79 -11.22 2.27 -7.76
N GLU A 80 -11.82 1.10 -7.95
CA GLU A 80 -12.14 0.63 -9.31
C GLU A 80 -13.26 1.50 -9.88
N ASP A 81 -12.95 2.17 -10.98
CA ASP A 81 -13.89 3.07 -11.61
C ASP A 81 -14.94 2.24 -12.38
N SER A 82 -16.15 2.11 -11.84
CA SER A 82 -17.29 1.46 -12.53
C SER A 82 -18.00 2.38 -13.54
N GLY A 83 -17.49 3.61 -13.72
CA GLY A 83 -18.06 4.63 -14.60
C GLY A 83 -17.53 4.62 -16.04
N PRO A 84 -18.19 5.34 -16.97
CA PRO A 84 -17.81 5.41 -18.39
C PRO A 84 -16.48 6.13 -18.65
N PHE A 85 -15.90 6.79 -17.64
CA PHE A 85 -14.59 7.48 -17.72
C PHE A 85 -13.40 6.61 -17.25
N SER A 86 -13.64 5.29 -17.15
CA SER A 86 -12.71 4.24 -16.76
C SER A 86 -11.27 4.47 -17.21
N ARG A 87 -10.35 4.51 -16.24
CA ARG A 87 -8.89 4.30 -16.34
C ARG A 87 -8.11 5.11 -17.38
N ASN A 88 -8.67 6.18 -17.94
CA ASN A 88 -7.92 7.06 -18.81
C ASN A 88 -6.93 7.89 -17.99
N LEU A 89 -5.68 7.43 -17.98
CA LEU A 89 -4.57 8.18 -17.41
C LEU A 89 -4.40 9.48 -18.20
N ILE A 90 -4.35 10.60 -17.47
CA ILE A 90 -4.06 11.91 -18.04
C ILE A 90 -2.59 12.20 -17.84
N GLU A 91 -1.94 12.66 -18.91
CA GLU A 91 -0.56 13.15 -18.85
C GLU A 91 -0.49 14.40 -17.98
N LYS A 92 0.33 14.34 -16.94
CA LYS A 92 0.62 15.45 -16.03
C LYS A 92 2.03 15.28 -15.45
N PRO A 93 3.01 16.06 -15.94
CA PRO A 93 4.38 16.01 -15.44
C PRO A 93 4.45 16.18 -13.91
N GLY A 94 5.39 15.46 -13.28
CA GLY A 94 5.57 15.49 -11.83
C GLY A 94 4.56 14.68 -11.03
N ARG A 95 3.61 14.01 -11.69
CA ARG A 95 2.71 13.04 -11.07
C ARG A 95 3.10 11.61 -11.45
N THR A 96 2.68 10.70 -10.60
CA THR A 96 2.92 9.28 -10.78
C THR A 96 1.64 8.51 -10.47
N HIS A 97 1.37 7.46 -11.22
CA HIS A 97 0.26 6.55 -10.98
C HIS A 97 0.76 5.12 -10.81
N SER A 98 0.12 4.36 -9.92
CA SER A 98 0.38 2.93 -9.75
C SER A 98 -0.90 2.13 -9.57
N ASP A 99 -1.00 1.01 -10.27
CA ASP A 99 -2.11 0.07 -10.21
C ASP A 99 -1.69 -1.18 -9.44
N ILE A 100 -2.48 -1.58 -8.44
CA ILE A 100 -2.20 -2.74 -7.59
C ILE A 100 -2.12 -4.04 -8.39
N ALA A 101 -2.86 -4.14 -9.50
CA ALA A 101 -2.87 -5.32 -10.35
C ALA A 101 -1.53 -5.56 -11.06
N LYS A 102 -0.68 -4.52 -11.17
CA LYS A 102 0.67 -4.61 -11.74
C LYS A 102 1.73 -4.99 -10.71
N TRP A 103 1.40 -5.00 -9.43
CA TRP A 103 2.36 -5.37 -8.40
C TRP A 103 2.56 -6.89 -8.43
N SER A 104 3.81 -7.35 -8.37
CA SER A 104 4.11 -8.77 -8.50
C SER A 104 3.31 -9.61 -7.49
N LYS A 105 2.78 -10.78 -7.92
CA LYS A 105 2.00 -11.64 -7.01
C LYS A 105 2.81 -12.08 -5.78
N ALA A 106 4.13 -12.25 -5.91
CA ALA A 106 5.03 -12.58 -4.82
C ALA A 106 5.00 -11.54 -3.68
N SER A 107 4.74 -10.28 -4.00
CA SER A 107 4.62 -9.21 -3.02
C SER A 107 3.24 -9.09 -2.38
N ILE A 108 2.24 -9.81 -2.90
CA ILE A 108 0.86 -9.82 -2.37
C ILE A 108 0.63 -11.10 -1.53
N SER A 109 1.39 -12.18 -1.77
CA SER A 109 1.01 -13.53 -1.36
C SER A 109 1.63 -14.09 -0.08
N HIS A 110 2.55 -13.43 0.61
CA HIS A 110 3.28 -14.10 1.70
C HIS A 110 2.97 -13.65 3.15
N GLU A 111 2.25 -12.56 3.38
CA GLU A 111 2.00 -12.07 4.76
C GLU A 111 0.51 -11.87 5.11
N TYR A 112 -0.40 -11.79 4.13
CA TYR A 112 -1.82 -11.53 4.43
C TYR A 112 -2.61 -12.78 4.86
N TYR A 113 -2.23 -13.97 4.42
CA TYR A 113 -2.94 -15.21 4.80
C TYR A 113 -2.80 -15.55 6.31
N GLN A 114 -1.80 -15.02 7.01
CA GLN A 114 -1.62 -15.29 8.44
C GLN A 114 -2.28 -14.25 9.37
N VAL A 115 -2.63 -13.06 8.89
CA VAL A 115 -3.31 -12.05 9.71
C VAL A 115 -4.82 -12.30 9.77
N VAL A 116 -5.42 -12.80 8.68
CA VAL A 116 -6.88 -13.05 8.62
C VAL A 116 -7.29 -14.30 9.40
N GLU A 117 -6.40 -15.27 9.61
CA GLU A 117 -6.67 -16.46 10.44
C GLU A 117 -6.45 -16.23 11.94
N ALA A 118 -5.84 -15.11 12.35
CA ALA A 118 -5.64 -14.78 13.77
C ALA A 118 -6.80 -14.00 14.40
N GLU A 119 -7.78 -13.54 13.60
CA GLU A 119 -8.97 -12.81 14.06
C GLU A 119 -10.28 -13.61 13.90
N ARG A 120 -10.19 -14.93 13.68
CA ARG A 120 -11.34 -15.84 13.63
C ARG A 120 -11.31 -16.82 14.81
#